data_AF-A0A7Y7M940-F1
#
_entry.id   AF-A0A7Y7M940-F1
#
_cell.length_a   1.000
_cell.length_b   1.000
_cell.length_c   1.000
_cell.angle_alpha   90.00
_cell.angle_beta   90.00
_cell.angle_gamma   90.00
#
_symmetry.space_group_name_H-M   'P 1'
#
loop_
_entity.id
_entity.type
_entity.pdbx_description
1 polymer ?
#
loop_
_entity_poly.entity_id
_entity_poly.type
_entity_poly.pdbx_seq_one_letter_code
_entity_poly.pdbx_strand_id
1 'polypeptide(L)'
;MPDESSPLPRIRARGRSFLALVLSPEAALDDWLRGLDAQIARSPSFFVGKPIILDLGLLSADAEGLDGLLAALLARGVRIIAIEGGDRGWPAL
;
A
#
# COMPACT_ATOMS: atom_id res chain seq x y z
N MET A 1 47.88 1.26 12.29
CA MET A 1 47.34 0.44 11.19
C MET A 1 45.95 0.00 11.63
N PRO A 2 44.86 0.52 11.05
CA PRO A 2 43.53 -0.04 11.33
C PRO A 2 43.49 -1.49 10.82
N ASP A 3 42.84 -2.36 11.58
CA ASP A 3 42.66 -3.78 11.28
C ASP A 3 41.72 -3.94 10.07
N GLU A 4 42.29 -4.29 8.91
CA GLU A 4 41.62 -4.35 7.60
C GLU A 4 40.83 -5.66 7.35
N SER A 5 40.52 -6.46 8.36
CA SER A 5 39.83 -7.75 8.12
C SER A 5 38.67 -8.05 9.06
N SER A 6 37.83 -7.06 9.37
CA SER A 6 36.55 -7.39 9.99
C SER A 6 35.67 -8.09 8.94
N PRO A 7 35.32 -9.38 9.12
CA PRO A 7 34.57 -10.12 8.12
C PRO A 7 33.19 -9.49 7.92
N LEU A 8 32.72 -9.46 6.67
CA LEU A 8 31.40 -8.93 6.36
C LEU A 8 30.32 -9.71 7.15
N PRO A 9 29.33 -9.00 7.71
CA PRO A 9 28.28 -9.63 8.49
C PRO A 9 27.48 -10.62 7.63
N ARG A 10 27.12 -11.76 8.23
CA ARG A 10 26.29 -12.78 7.56
C ARG A 10 24.83 -12.30 7.48
N ILE A 11 24.31 -12.19 6.26
CA ILE A 11 22.90 -11.86 6.02
C ILE A 11 22.01 -13.04 6.43
N ARG A 12 20.96 -12.77 7.20
CA ARG A 12 19.94 -13.76 7.60
C ARG A 12 18.61 -13.45 6.92
N ALA A 13 18.36 -14.11 5.79
CA ALA A 13 17.03 -14.10 5.18
C ALA A 13 16.10 -15.09 5.91
N ARG A 14 14.88 -14.66 6.22
CA ARG A 14 13.84 -15.50 6.83
C ARG A 14 12.50 -15.20 6.18
N GLY A 15 11.83 -16.24 5.68
CA GLY A 15 10.42 -16.16 5.31
C GLY A 15 9.53 -16.25 6.54
N ARG A 16 8.41 -15.53 6.53
CA ARG A 16 7.31 -15.70 7.50
C ARG A 16 5.99 -15.39 6.82
N SER A 17 4.92 -16.06 7.26
CA SER A 17 3.55 -15.67 6.93
C SER A 17 3.07 -14.62 7.94
N PHE A 18 2.32 -13.64 7.46
CA PHE A 18 1.67 -12.65 8.31
C PHE A 18 0.34 -12.23 7.68
N LEU A 19 -0.56 -11.69 8.49
CA LEU A 19 -1.85 -11.20 8.02
C LEU A 19 -1.71 -9.75 7.59
N ALA A 20 -2.14 -9.45 6.37
CA ALA A 20 -2.30 -8.10 5.83
C ALA A 20 -3.76 -7.89 5.42
N LEU A 21 -4.23 -6.65 5.52
CA LEU A 21 -5.53 -6.26 4.98
C LEU A 21 -5.34 -5.92 3.50
N VAL A 22 -6.28 -6.29 2.65
CA VAL A 22 -6.30 -5.88 1.24
C VAL A 22 -7.36 -4.79 1.06
N LEU A 23 -7.00 -3.71 0.38
CA LEU A 23 -7.93 -2.70 -0.11
C LEU A 23 -7.96 -2.77 -1.63
N SER A 24 -9.12 -3.12 -2.19
CA SER A 24 -9.35 -3.16 -3.63
C SER A 24 -10.25 -1.99 -4.04
N PRO A 25 -9.67 -0.85 -4.46
CA PRO A 25 -10.42 0.30 -4.97
C PRO A 25 -11.21 -0.02 -6.24
N GLU A 26 -12.38 0.62 -6.38
CA GLU A 26 -13.24 0.54 -7.55
C GLU A 26 -13.51 1.94 -8.10
N ALA A 27 -13.73 2.04 -9.41
CA ALA A 27 -14.17 3.30 -10.02
C ALA A 27 -15.63 3.59 -9.63
N ALA A 28 -16.02 4.83 -9.33
CA ALA A 28 -15.21 6.06 -9.34
C ALA A 28 -14.37 6.24 -8.05
N LEU A 29 -13.08 6.55 -8.20
CA LEU A 29 -12.14 6.61 -7.07
C LEU A 29 -12.50 7.67 -6.03
N ASP A 30 -13.03 8.82 -6.46
CA ASP A 30 -13.48 9.86 -5.53
C ASP A 30 -14.61 9.38 -4.62
N ASP A 31 -15.56 8.63 -5.17
CA ASP A 31 -16.69 8.08 -4.43
C ASP A 31 -16.23 6.98 -3.47
N TRP A 32 -15.32 6.13 -3.94
CA TRP A 32 -14.68 5.10 -3.13
C TRP A 32 -13.89 5.69 -1.96
N LEU A 33 -13.12 6.75 -2.18
CA LEU A 33 -12.38 7.46 -1.13
C LEU A 33 -13.31 8.09 -0.09
N ARG A 34 -14.46 8.65 -0.50
CA ARG A 34 -15.47 9.13 0.46
C ARG A 34 -16.06 7.98 1.30
N GLY A 35 -16.25 6.81 0.70
CA GLY A 35 -16.65 5.59 1.41
C GLY A 35 -15.62 5.17 2.45
N LEU A 36 -14.34 5.19 2.07
CA LEU A 36 -13.22 4.93 2.98
C LEU A 36 -13.20 5.92 4.16
N ASP A 37 -13.39 7.20 3.89
CA ASP A 37 -13.44 8.25 4.92
C ASP A 37 -14.56 7.98 5.94
N ALA A 38 -15.75 7.61 5.45
CA ALA A 38 -16.87 7.24 6.33
C ALA A 38 -16.57 5.97 7.17
N GLN A 39 -15.80 5.02 6.63
CA GLN A 39 -15.40 3.83 7.37
C GLN A 39 -14.36 4.14 8.45
N ILE A 40 -13.36 4.97 8.13
CA ILE A 40 -12.36 5.46 9.09
C ILE A 40 -13.06 6.22 10.22
N ALA A 41 -14.01 7.10 9.89
CA ALA A 41 -14.76 7.86 10.89
C ALA A 41 -15.55 6.97 11.87
N ARG A 42 -16.14 5.87 11.38
CA ARG A 42 -16.87 4.91 12.22
C ARG A 42 -15.97 4.06 13.10
N SER A 43 -14.78 3.73 12.62
CA SER A 43 -13.83 2.88 13.36
C SER A 43 -12.40 3.38 13.18
N PRO A 44 -11.99 4.42 13.93
CA PRO A 44 -10.69 5.07 13.76
C PRO A 44 -9.52 4.09 13.92
N SER A 45 -9.65 3.13 14.83
CA SER A 45 -8.61 2.13 15.11
C SER A 45 -8.55 0.98 14.10
N PHE A 46 -9.49 0.89 13.14
CA PHE A 46 -9.54 -0.23 12.20
C PHE A 46 -8.31 -0.29 11.29
N PHE A 47 -7.80 0.85 10.84
CA PHE A 47 -6.64 0.89 9.94
C PHE A 47 -5.32 1.16 10.66
N VAL A 48 -5.37 1.56 11.93
CA VAL A 48 -4.20 1.92 12.72
C VAL A 48 -3.29 0.70 12.89
N GLY A 49 -2.04 0.85 12.43
CA GLY A 49 -0.98 -0.15 12.60
C GLY A 49 -1.10 -1.39 11.71
N LYS A 50 -2.16 -1.53 10.91
CA LYS A 50 -2.34 -2.69 10.02
C LYS A 50 -1.46 -2.53 8.77
N PRO A 51 -0.71 -3.57 8.37
CA PRO A 51 -0.11 -3.61 7.04
C PRO A 51 -1.22 -3.79 6.00
N ILE A 52 -1.24 -2.94 4.98
CA ILE A 52 -2.28 -2.94 3.94
C ILE A 52 -1.63 -3.16 2.57
N ILE A 53 -2.24 -4.04 1.79
CA ILE A 53 -1.93 -4.26 0.38
C ILE A 53 -2.98 -3.49 -0.44
N LEU A 54 -2.53 -2.66 -1.36
CA LEU A 54 -3.40 -1.98 -2.32
C LEU A 54 -3.51 -2.85 -3.58
N ASP A 55 -4.70 -3.37 -3.85
CA ASP A 55 -4.96 -4.22 -5.01
C ASP A 55 -5.71 -3.43 -6.09
N LEU A 56 -5.01 -3.14 -7.19
CA LEU A 56 -5.54 -2.35 -8.31
C LEU A 56 -6.27 -3.23 -9.34
N GLY A 57 -6.48 -4.52 -9.07
CA GLY A 57 -7.04 -5.48 -10.04
C GLY A 57 -8.48 -5.20 -10.49
N LEU A 58 -9.20 -4.30 -9.80
CA LEU A 58 -10.55 -3.84 -10.19
C LEU A 58 -10.54 -2.53 -10.98
N LEU A 59 -9.38 -1.92 -11.20
CA LEU A 59 -9.22 -0.67 -11.93
C LEU A 59 -8.68 -0.89 -13.34
N SER A 60 -8.89 0.11 -14.19
CA SER A 60 -8.24 0.22 -15.50
C SER A 60 -7.08 1.22 -15.43
N ALA A 61 -6.13 1.11 -16.35
CA ALA A 61 -4.94 1.97 -16.38
C ALA A 61 -5.24 3.47 -16.53
N ASP A 62 -6.42 3.79 -17.08
CA ASP A 62 -6.95 5.12 -17.34
C ASP A 62 -7.99 5.56 -16.32
N ALA A 63 -8.14 4.82 -15.20
CA ALA A 63 -9.06 5.19 -14.13
C ALA A 63 -8.74 6.62 -13.61
N GLU A 64 -9.74 7.49 -13.66
CA GLU A 64 -9.61 8.87 -13.23
C GLU A 64 -9.24 8.95 -11.74
N GLY A 65 -8.16 9.69 -11.44
CA GLY A 65 -7.63 9.87 -10.07
C GLY A 65 -6.67 8.78 -9.58
N LEU A 66 -6.32 7.82 -10.44
CA LEU A 66 -5.40 6.74 -10.08
C LEU A 66 -3.99 7.25 -9.70
N ASP A 67 -3.51 8.29 -10.40
CA ASP A 67 -2.24 8.97 -10.14
C ASP A 67 -2.16 9.58 -8.73
N GLY A 68 -3.29 10.07 -8.20
CA GLY A 68 -3.40 10.63 -6.86
C GLY A 68 -3.73 9.61 -5.76
N LEU A 69 -4.13 8.38 -6.11
CA LEU A 69 -4.72 7.42 -5.19
C LEU A 69 -3.80 7.05 -4.02
N LEU A 70 -2.54 6.71 -4.30
CA LEU A 70 -1.59 6.33 -3.25
C LEU A 70 -1.36 7.47 -2.26
N ALA A 71 -1.17 8.70 -2.75
CA ALA A 71 -1.00 9.88 -1.91
C ALA A 71 -2.25 10.13 -1.05
N ALA A 72 -3.44 9.99 -1.64
CA ALA A 72 -4.71 10.14 -0.94
C ALA A 72 -4.88 9.12 0.20
N LEU A 73 -4.45 7.87 0.01
CA LEU A 73 -4.46 6.83 1.04
C LEU A 73 -3.48 7.14 2.18
N LEU A 74 -2.24 7.52 1.85
CA LEU A 74 -1.21 7.85 2.85
C LEU A 74 -1.63 9.05 3.72
N ALA A 75 -2.27 10.07 3.13
CA ALA A 75 -2.78 11.24 3.84
C ALA A 75 -3.87 10.87 4.88
N ARG A 76 -4.57 9.75 4.70
CA ARG A 76 -5.58 9.21 5.62
C ARG A 76 -4.97 8.32 6.71
N GLY A 77 -3.65 8.20 6.78
CA GLY A 77 -2.94 7.34 7.72
C GLY A 77 -3.00 5.85 7.36
N VAL A 78 -3.39 5.52 6.13
CA VAL A 78 -3.43 4.14 5.63
C VAL A 78 -2.00 3.69 5.32
N ARG A 79 -1.52 2.64 5.99
CA ARG A 79 -0.16 2.12 5.81
C ARG A 79 -0.09 1.07 4.70
N ILE A 80 0.15 1.53 3.48
CA ILE A 80 0.40 0.65 2.33
C ILE A 80 1.81 0.05 2.44
N ILE A 81 1.91 -1.28 2.29
CA ILE A 81 3.17 -2.03 2.33
C ILE A 81 3.49 -2.73 1.00
N ALA A 82 2.49 -2.90 0.14
CA ALA A 82 2.60 -3.49 -1.19
C ALA A 82 1.47 -2.98 -2.08
N ILE A 83 1.72 -2.98 -3.39
CA ILE A 83 0.72 -2.71 -4.44
C ILE A 83 0.74 -3.92 -5.36
N GLU A 84 -0.44 -4.42 -5.71
CA GLU A 84 -0.64 -5.53 -6.63
C GLU A 84 -1.77 -5.23 -7.63
N GLY A 85 -1.97 -6.09 -8.62
CA GLY A 85 -3.04 -5.95 -9.61
C GLY A 85 -2.82 -4.85 -10.67
N GLY A 86 -1.88 -3.93 -10.45
CA GLY A 86 -1.46 -2.93 -11.44
C GLY A 86 -0.31 -3.41 -12.34
N ASP A 87 -0.25 -2.88 -13.56
CA ASP A 87 0.85 -3.14 -14.49
C ASP A 87 1.87 -1.99 -14.45
N ARG A 88 3.17 -2.30 -14.53
CA ARG A 88 4.26 -1.30 -14.51
C ARG A 88 4.28 -0.38 -15.74
N GLY A 89 3.54 -0.72 -16.79
CA GLY A 89 3.32 0.12 -17.96
C GLY A 89 2.17 1.11 -17.81
N TRP A 90 1.45 1.12 -16.68
CA TRP A 90 0.41 2.11 -16.43
C TRP A 90 1.05 3.48 -16.20
N PRO A 91 0.61 4.54 -16.90
CA PRO A 91 1.19 5.88 -16.75
C PRO A 91 1.12 6.46 -15.33
N ALA A 92 0.20 5.94 -14.51
CA ALA A 92 -0.09 6.42 -13.16
C ALA A 92 0.68 5.71 -12.04
N LEU A 93 1.45 4.65 -12.34
CA LEU A 93 2.20 3.83 -11.35
C LEU A 93 3.71 3.98 -11.50
#